data_AF-A0A933T6Y7-F1
#
_entry.id   AF-A0A933T6Y7-F1
#
_cell.length_a   1.000
_cell.length_b   1.000
_cell.length_c   1.000
_cell.angle_alpha   90.00
_cell.angle_beta   90.00
_cell.angle_gamma   90.00
#
_symmetry.space_group_name_H-M   'P 1'
#
loop_
_entity.id
_entity.type
_entity.pdbx_description
1 polymer ?
#
loop_
_entity_poly.entity_id
_entity_poly.type
_entity_poly.pdbx_seq_one_letter_code
_entity_poly.pdbx_strand_id
1 'polypeptide(L)'
;MNKKLFDKLNHMPEIPGHGKDAHKQWLEQKEFLQFLINTSSGEVPLYVSYKGTFIYSVFLPQSCLKGRYIDDLMKWDCRPDRSWEYYYSPDKHRALKNISVLSPFEFSASKLLKKADPITILRSFEGMIGPKSYMVVNQLLSHPNDLHFEKERSAYCRLNEDGDVEEVIKIHHQPDEISVTIAQAILDKHLFLTKSVLLRFFDRALCCAQAGLSENRRQESKKRNDRKNKIYARQAIAFNEDNLPTAGKLRGFQIINNRLSRSERLKILSGASRPNG
;
A
#
# COMPACT_ATOMS: atom_id res chain seq x y z
N MET A 1 -11.16 16.32 -0.73
CA MET A 1 -11.99 15.12 -1.01
C MET A 1 -11.29 14.23 -2.06
N ASN A 2 -10.82 13.03 -1.69
CA ASN A 2 -10.05 12.11 -2.55
C ASN A 2 -10.93 11.34 -3.57
N LYS A 3 -12.01 11.97 -4.05
CA LYS A 3 -13.03 11.39 -4.95
C LYS A 3 -12.39 10.75 -6.19
N LYS A 4 -11.39 11.42 -6.79
CA LYS A 4 -10.70 10.95 -8.00
C LYS A 4 -10.05 9.56 -7.87
N LEU A 5 -9.58 9.14 -6.68
CA LEU A 5 -8.98 7.82 -6.49
C LEU A 5 -10.07 6.74 -6.45
N PHE A 6 -11.14 6.98 -5.67
CA PHE A 6 -12.26 6.05 -5.58
C PHE A 6 -13.06 6.01 -6.88
N ASP A 7 -13.21 7.12 -7.60
CA ASP A 7 -13.85 7.15 -8.93
C ASP A 7 -13.11 6.22 -9.90
N LYS A 8 -11.77 6.23 -9.89
CA LYS A 8 -10.95 5.30 -10.70
C LYS A 8 -11.12 3.84 -10.29
N LEU A 9 -11.35 3.55 -9.01
CA LEU A 9 -11.62 2.19 -8.52
C LEU A 9 -13.08 1.76 -8.77
N ASN A 10 -14.02 2.71 -8.76
CA ASN A 10 -15.44 2.52 -9.03
C ASN A 10 -15.75 2.31 -10.50
N HIS A 11 -14.98 2.93 -11.41
CA HIS A 11 -15.11 2.73 -12.85
C HIS A 11 -14.50 1.41 -13.36
N MET A 12 -14.08 0.51 -12.46
CA MET A 12 -13.70 -0.83 -12.86
C MET A 12 -14.99 -1.63 -13.14
N PRO A 13 -15.10 -2.34 -14.29
CA PRO A 13 -16.38 -2.60 -14.97
C PRO A 13 -17.44 -3.26 -14.07
N GLU A 14 -18.72 -2.91 -14.32
CA GLU A 14 -19.87 -3.71 -13.87
C GLU A 14 -19.62 -5.18 -14.16
N ILE A 15 -20.00 -6.06 -13.22
CA ILE A 15 -19.73 -7.51 -13.30
C ILE A 15 -20.30 -8.03 -14.63
N PRO A 16 -19.47 -8.45 -15.60
CA PRO A 16 -19.97 -8.97 -16.86
C PRO A 16 -20.79 -10.24 -16.61
N GLY A 17 -21.80 -10.49 -17.45
CA GLY A 17 -22.59 -11.73 -17.37
C GLY A 17 -21.69 -12.97 -17.37
N HIS A 18 -21.98 -13.90 -16.45
CA HIS A 18 -21.18 -15.10 -16.20
C HIS A 18 -20.95 -15.94 -17.48
N GLY A 19 -19.79 -16.60 -17.57
CA GLY A 19 -19.46 -17.53 -18.66
C GLY A 19 -19.11 -16.92 -20.02
N LYS A 20 -19.15 -15.59 -20.17
CA LYS A 20 -18.69 -14.90 -21.40
C LYS A 20 -17.18 -14.66 -21.37
N ASP A 21 -16.53 -14.56 -22.53
CA ASP A 21 -15.11 -14.17 -22.64
C ASP A 21 -14.80 -12.83 -21.94
N ALA A 22 -15.75 -11.90 -21.98
CA ALA A 22 -15.68 -10.63 -21.26
C ALA A 22 -15.53 -10.82 -19.74
N HIS A 23 -16.16 -11.85 -19.15
CA HIS A 23 -16.03 -12.17 -17.74
C HIS A 23 -14.61 -12.65 -17.41
N LYS A 24 -14.05 -13.55 -18.24
CA LYS A 24 -12.67 -14.01 -18.08
C LYS A 24 -11.68 -12.84 -18.19
N GLN A 25 -11.87 -11.94 -19.16
CA GLN A 25 -11.04 -10.73 -19.34
C GLN A 25 -11.13 -9.79 -18.13
N TRP A 26 -12.32 -9.61 -17.56
CA TRP A 26 -12.51 -8.81 -16.35
C TRP A 26 -11.74 -9.40 -15.14
N LEU A 27 -11.75 -10.72 -14.97
CA LEU A 27 -10.95 -11.41 -13.96
C LEU A 27 -9.43 -11.31 -14.22
N GLU A 28 -9.01 -10.91 -15.42
CA GLU A 28 -7.60 -10.61 -15.70
C GLU A 28 -7.11 -9.31 -15.01
N GLN A 29 -8.03 -8.43 -14.61
CA GLN A 29 -7.77 -7.22 -13.82
C GLN A 29 -6.70 -6.29 -14.43
N LYS A 30 -6.68 -6.14 -15.76
CA LYS A 30 -5.70 -5.30 -16.47
C LYS A 30 -5.85 -3.82 -16.09
N GLU A 31 -7.06 -3.36 -15.87
CA GLU A 31 -7.40 -2.00 -15.46
C GLU A 31 -6.80 -1.68 -14.09
N PHE A 32 -6.75 -2.66 -13.18
CA PHE A 32 -6.10 -2.48 -11.87
C PHE A 32 -4.58 -2.36 -11.99
N LEU A 33 -3.96 -3.13 -12.87
CA LEU A 33 -2.52 -2.96 -13.16
C LEU A 33 -2.24 -1.57 -13.74
N GLN A 34 -3.10 -1.09 -14.65
CA GLN A 34 -2.98 0.26 -15.20
C GLN A 34 -3.20 1.33 -14.11
N PHE A 35 -4.13 1.10 -13.18
CA PHE A 35 -4.33 1.95 -12.01
C PHE A 35 -3.05 2.07 -11.17
N LEU A 36 -2.34 0.96 -10.90
CA LEU A 36 -1.07 0.98 -10.15
C LEU A 36 0.00 1.81 -10.87
N ILE A 37 0.07 1.73 -12.20
CA ILE A 37 0.99 2.53 -13.03
C ILE A 37 0.61 4.02 -12.93
N ASN A 38 -0.66 4.33 -13.17
CA ASN A 38 -1.18 5.71 -13.21
C ASN A 38 -1.10 6.42 -11.85
N THR A 39 -1.11 5.67 -10.75
CA THR A 39 -1.03 6.19 -9.38
C THR A 39 0.37 6.03 -8.78
N SER A 40 1.39 5.74 -9.59
CA SER A 40 2.79 5.75 -9.15
C SER A 40 3.39 7.17 -9.04
N SER A 41 2.59 8.21 -9.35
CA SER A 41 2.99 9.61 -9.33
C SER A 41 1.85 10.59 -9.11
N GLY A 42 2.18 11.85 -8.88
CA GLY A 42 1.23 12.89 -8.48
C GLY A 42 0.80 12.65 -7.04
N GLU A 43 -0.40 12.09 -6.85
CA GLU A 43 -0.88 11.64 -5.55
C GLU A 43 -0.74 10.12 -5.46
N VAL A 44 0.20 9.67 -4.62
CA VAL A 44 0.63 8.28 -4.54
C VAL A 44 -0.11 7.58 -3.39
N PRO A 45 -0.90 6.51 -3.65
CA PRO A 45 -1.53 5.74 -2.59
C PRO A 45 -0.52 5.10 -1.64
N LEU A 46 -0.69 5.38 -0.35
CA LEU A 46 0.01 4.77 0.77
C LEU A 46 -0.82 3.62 1.37
N TYR A 47 -2.13 3.84 1.53
CA TYR A 47 -3.06 2.82 1.98
C TYR A 47 -4.37 2.93 1.21
N VAL A 48 -4.95 1.80 0.84
CA VAL A 48 -6.32 1.73 0.30
C VAL A 48 -6.97 0.46 0.86
N SER A 49 -8.16 0.59 1.41
CA SER A 49 -9.08 -0.51 1.69
C SER A 49 -10.42 -0.14 1.08
N TYR A 50 -10.79 -0.80 -0.01
CA TYR A 50 -12.00 -0.48 -0.76
C TYR A 50 -12.47 -1.60 -1.67
N LYS A 51 -13.73 -2.05 -1.55
CA LYS A 51 -14.39 -2.99 -2.49
C LYS A 51 -13.47 -4.12 -3.01
N GLY A 52 -12.97 -4.95 -2.09
CA GLY A 52 -12.09 -6.07 -2.42
C GLY A 52 -10.68 -5.68 -2.87
N THR A 53 -10.31 -4.40 -2.83
CA THR A 53 -8.98 -3.86 -3.12
C THR A 53 -8.28 -3.46 -1.83
N PHE A 54 -7.06 -3.95 -1.68
CA PHE A 54 -6.14 -3.61 -0.61
C PHE A 54 -4.84 -3.08 -1.21
N ILE A 55 -4.38 -1.93 -0.75
CA ILE A 55 -3.05 -1.38 -1.01
C ILE A 55 -2.43 -0.99 0.32
N TYR A 56 -1.17 -1.37 0.52
CA TYR A 56 -0.42 -0.94 1.69
C TYR A 56 1.05 -0.71 1.33
N SER A 57 1.54 0.49 1.64
CA SER A 57 2.87 0.91 1.28
C SER A 57 3.78 1.06 2.50
N VAL A 58 5.03 0.64 2.32
CA VAL A 58 6.09 0.70 3.33
C VAL A 58 7.37 1.25 2.69
N PHE A 59 8.27 1.81 3.50
CA PHE A 59 9.62 2.09 3.04
C PHE A 59 10.50 0.85 3.21
N LEU A 60 11.37 0.59 2.24
CA LEU A 60 12.42 -0.43 2.37
C LEU A 60 13.76 0.16 1.92
N PRO A 61 14.86 -0.01 2.67
CA PRO A 61 16.18 0.42 2.22
C PRO A 61 16.53 -0.19 0.86
N GLN A 62 16.99 0.61 -0.09
CA GLN A 62 17.27 0.17 -1.46
C GLN A 62 18.33 -0.95 -1.49
N SER A 63 19.25 -0.94 -0.52
CA SER A 63 20.27 -1.97 -0.34
C SER A 63 19.73 -3.38 -0.10
N CYS A 64 18.45 -3.50 0.31
CA CYS A 64 17.78 -4.78 0.54
C CYS A 64 17.30 -5.46 -0.76
N LEU A 65 17.19 -4.72 -1.86
CA LEU A 65 16.72 -5.23 -3.15
C LEU A 65 17.84 -5.94 -3.93
N LYS A 66 18.40 -7.01 -3.36
CA LYS A 66 19.48 -7.82 -3.95
C LYS A 66 19.10 -9.30 -3.99
N GLY A 67 19.67 -10.04 -4.94
CA GLY A 67 19.43 -11.48 -5.07
C GLY A 67 17.96 -11.83 -5.31
N ARG A 68 17.43 -12.80 -4.56
CA ARG A 68 16.07 -13.33 -4.71
C ARG A 68 15.00 -12.52 -3.95
N TYR A 69 15.11 -11.20 -3.97
CA TYR A 69 14.19 -10.32 -3.23
C TYR A 69 12.73 -10.47 -3.66
N ILE A 70 12.46 -10.78 -4.94
CA ILE A 70 11.09 -10.97 -5.45
C ILE A 70 10.42 -12.15 -4.75
N ASP A 71 11.11 -13.30 -4.67
CA ASP A 71 10.56 -14.51 -4.05
C ASP A 71 10.32 -14.32 -2.54
N ASP A 72 11.15 -13.52 -1.87
CA ASP A 72 10.97 -13.17 -0.46
C ASP A 72 9.79 -12.21 -0.27
N LEU A 73 9.74 -11.11 -1.01
CA LEU A 73 8.66 -10.11 -0.91
C LEU A 73 7.30 -10.68 -1.34
N MET A 74 7.23 -11.65 -2.24
CA MET A 74 5.97 -12.32 -2.59
C MET A 74 5.34 -13.11 -1.43
N LYS A 75 6.06 -13.31 -0.32
CA LYS A 75 5.56 -13.92 0.92
C LYS A 75 4.95 -12.90 1.88
N TRP A 76 4.82 -11.64 1.47
CA TRP A 76 4.32 -10.57 2.33
C TRP A 76 2.98 -10.91 2.98
N ASP A 77 2.86 -10.54 4.24
CA ASP A 77 1.70 -10.71 5.13
C ASP A 77 1.45 -9.45 5.97
N CYS A 78 1.97 -8.30 5.50
CA CYS A 78 1.81 -7.00 6.14
C CYS A 78 0.35 -6.71 6.49
N ARG A 79 0.13 -6.30 7.73
CA ARG A 79 -1.15 -5.78 8.18
C ARG A 79 -0.99 -4.32 8.62
N PRO A 80 -1.97 -3.45 8.34
CA PRO A 80 -1.88 -2.03 8.65
C PRO A 80 -2.05 -1.74 10.15
N ASP A 81 -2.58 -2.68 10.93
CA ASP A 81 -2.79 -2.57 12.38
C ASP A 81 -1.54 -2.88 13.21
N ARG A 82 -0.50 -3.45 12.58
CA ARG A 82 0.76 -3.77 13.26
C ARG A 82 1.54 -2.51 13.57
N SER A 83 1.90 -2.36 14.83
CA SER A 83 2.72 -1.25 15.33
C SER A 83 3.92 -1.78 16.11
N TRP A 84 4.69 -0.86 16.68
CA TRP A 84 5.62 -1.23 17.74
C TRP A 84 4.82 -1.85 18.90
N GLU A 85 5.28 -2.99 19.40
CA GLU A 85 4.59 -3.79 20.43
C GLU A 85 5.62 -4.25 21.47
N TYR A 86 5.20 -4.34 22.74
CA TYR A 86 6.00 -5.04 23.75
C TYR A 86 5.74 -6.54 23.62
N TYR A 87 6.81 -7.33 23.68
CA TYR A 87 6.74 -8.78 23.66
C TYR A 87 7.45 -9.35 24.88
N TYR A 88 6.84 -10.39 25.42
CA TYR A 88 7.40 -11.23 26.46
C TYR A 88 6.76 -12.62 26.34
N SER A 89 7.48 -13.64 26.76
CA SER A 89 6.97 -15.02 26.79
C SER A 89 7.31 -15.65 28.13
N PRO A 90 6.39 -16.40 28.76
CA PRO A 90 6.71 -17.16 29.96
C PRO A 90 7.66 -18.31 29.63
N ASP A 91 8.53 -18.66 30.56
CA ASP A 91 9.27 -19.92 30.53
C ASP A 91 8.46 -21.08 31.12
N LYS A 92 9.09 -22.27 31.18
CA LYS A 92 8.48 -23.48 31.76
C LYS A 92 8.06 -23.34 33.24
N HIS A 93 8.59 -22.35 33.96
CA HIS A 93 8.27 -22.04 35.35
C HIS A 93 7.36 -20.80 35.48
N ARG A 94 6.76 -20.33 34.38
CA ARG A 94 5.94 -19.11 34.31
C ARG A 94 6.69 -17.81 34.64
N ALA A 95 8.02 -17.84 34.66
CA ALA A 95 8.82 -16.62 34.77
C ALA A 95 8.87 -15.93 33.39
N LEU A 96 8.76 -14.60 33.37
CA LEU A 96 8.83 -13.82 32.14
C LEU A 96 10.25 -13.91 31.52
N LYS A 97 10.30 -14.23 30.23
CA LYS A 97 11.51 -14.24 29.38
C LYS A 97 11.24 -13.54 28.04
N ASN A 98 12.31 -13.38 27.25
CA ASN A 98 12.27 -12.81 25.89
C ASN A 98 11.58 -11.44 25.85
N ILE A 99 11.92 -10.57 26.81
CA ILE A 99 11.35 -9.23 26.92
C ILE A 99 12.01 -8.35 25.86
N SER A 100 11.22 -7.83 24.92
CA SER A 100 11.71 -6.97 23.85
C SER A 100 10.63 -6.02 23.34
N VAL A 101 11.07 -4.98 22.65
CA VAL A 101 10.19 -4.18 21.79
C VAL A 101 10.28 -4.75 20.39
N LEU A 102 9.15 -5.14 19.81
CA LEU A 102 9.09 -5.67 18.46
C LEU A 102 8.79 -4.56 17.46
N SER A 103 9.45 -4.65 16.31
CA SER A 103 9.10 -3.86 15.14
C SER A 103 7.77 -4.34 14.54
N PRO A 104 7.02 -3.49 13.82
CA PRO A 104 5.75 -3.82 13.18
C PRO A 104 5.77 -5.08 12.30
N PHE A 105 6.92 -5.44 11.73
CA PHE A 105 7.07 -6.56 10.82
C PHE A 105 8.00 -7.66 11.35
N GLU A 106 8.26 -7.71 12.66
CA GLU A 106 9.19 -8.69 13.23
C GLU A 106 8.83 -10.14 12.90
N PHE A 107 7.54 -10.45 12.82
CA PHE A 107 7.04 -11.79 12.51
C PHE A 107 6.60 -11.99 11.05
N SER A 108 6.93 -11.06 10.16
CA SER A 108 6.59 -11.21 8.74
C SER A 108 7.23 -12.45 8.12
N ALA A 109 6.48 -13.15 7.27
CA ALA A 109 6.98 -14.27 6.48
C ALA A 109 8.07 -13.87 5.46
N SER A 110 8.09 -12.60 5.02
CA SER A 110 9.21 -12.01 4.27
C SER A 110 10.29 -11.55 5.24
N LYS A 111 11.53 -12.00 5.02
CA LYS A 111 12.69 -11.57 5.81
C LYS A 111 13.08 -10.13 5.52
N LEU A 112 12.84 -9.66 4.30
CA LEU A 112 13.12 -8.27 3.91
C LEU A 112 12.19 -7.28 4.59
N LEU A 113 10.92 -7.66 4.81
CA LEU A 113 9.95 -6.80 5.51
C LEU A 113 10.32 -6.50 6.97
N LYS A 114 11.11 -7.34 7.63
CA LYS A 114 11.67 -7.03 8.96
C LYS A 114 12.52 -5.75 8.99
N LYS A 115 12.99 -5.30 7.82
CA LYS A 115 13.78 -4.07 7.63
C LYS A 115 12.95 -2.94 7.01
N ALA A 116 11.65 -3.14 6.85
CA ALA A 116 10.76 -2.14 6.29
C ALA A 116 10.14 -1.28 7.39
N ASP A 117 9.90 -0.02 7.07
CA ASP A 117 9.23 0.93 7.96
C ASP A 117 7.80 1.15 7.46
N PRO A 118 6.76 0.94 8.29
CA PRO A 118 5.40 1.29 7.90
C PRO A 118 5.28 2.80 7.76
N ILE A 119 4.53 3.25 6.76
CA ILE A 119 4.30 4.68 6.52
C ILE A 119 3.04 5.15 7.24
N THR A 120 2.01 4.32 7.19
CA THR A 120 0.71 4.54 7.82
C THR A 120 0.38 3.38 8.75
N ILE A 121 -0.19 3.67 9.90
CA ILE A 121 -0.59 2.66 10.88
C ILE A 121 -2.06 2.88 11.20
N LEU A 122 -2.88 1.85 11.02
CA LEU A 122 -4.27 1.84 11.44
C LEU A 122 -4.32 1.57 12.93
N ARG A 123 -4.87 2.50 13.70
CA ARG A 123 -5.05 2.39 15.14
C ARG A 123 -6.53 2.34 15.46
N SER A 124 -6.85 1.71 16.59
CA SER A 124 -8.17 1.76 17.18
C SER A 124 -8.09 2.22 18.62
N PHE A 125 -9.13 2.90 19.09
CA PHE A 125 -9.29 3.29 20.47
C PHE A 125 -10.77 3.22 20.84
N GLU A 126 -11.12 2.29 21.73
CA GLU A 126 -12.51 2.00 22.08
C GLU A 126 -13.20 3.17 22.81
N GLY A 127 -12.43 3.97 23.54
CA GLY A 127 -12.93 5.13 24.28
C GLY A 127 -13.20 6.36 23.41
N MET A 128 -12.98 6.29 22.10
CA MET A 128 -13.23 7.42 21.21
C MET A 128 -14.73 7.55 20.89
N ILE A 129 -15.25 8.77 20.97
CA ILE A 129 -16.61 9.09 20.50
C ILE A 129 -16.55 9.28 18.98
N GLY A 130 -17.34 8.51 18.23
CA GLY A 130 -17.34 8.51 16.77
C GLY A 130 -16.56 7.33 16.17
N PRO A 131 -15.82 7.51 15.06
CA PRO A 131 -15.01 6.45 14.47
C PRO A 131 -13.99 5.89 15.46
N LYS A 132 -14.09 4.59 15.76
CA LYS A 132 -13.20 3.90 16.71
C LYS A 132 -11.82 3.60 16.14
N SER A 133 -11.62 3.82 14.85
CA SER A 133 -10.36 3.63 14.15
C SER A 133 -9.89 4.93 13.51
N TYR A 134 -8.58 5.08 13.38
CA TYR A 134 -7.94 6.24 12.77
C TYR A 134 -6.59 5.87 12.17
N MET A 135 -6.13 6.68 11.23
CA MET A 135 -4.84 6.51 10.59
C MET A 135 -3.79 7.41 11.23
N VAL A 136 -2.62 6.84 11.51
CA VAL A 136 -1.44 7.56 12.00
C VAL A 136 -0.36 7.49 10.93
N VAL A 137 0.31 8.61 10.67
CA VAL A 137 1.51 8.64 9.80
C VAL A 137 2.77 8.50 10.63
N ASN A 138 3.75 7.76 10.11
CA ASN A 138 5.04 7.56 10.75
C ASN A 138 5.79 8.89 10.95
N GLN A 139 6.27 9.11 12.17
CA GLN A 139 7.00 10.31 12.57
C GLN A 139 8.32 10.53 11.83
N LEU A 140 8.97 9.46 11.36
CA LEU A 140 10.17 9.57 10.51
C LEU A 140 9.86 10.18 9.14
N LEU A 141 8.59 10.16 8.71
CA LEU A 141 8.13 10.87 7.53
C LEU A 141 7.60 12.26 7.89
N SER A 142 6.78 12.37 8.95
CA SER A 142 6.10 13.64 9.24
C SER A 142 7.03 14.71 9.80
N HIS A 143 7.86 14.39 10.80
CA HIS A 143 8.68 15.41 11.48
C HIS A 143 9.73 16.05 10.55
N PRO A 144 10.53 15.30 9.77
CA PRO A 144 11.53 15.92 8.89
C PRO A 144 10.96 16.71 7.71
N ASN A 145 9.63 16.68 7.53
CA ASN A 145 8.93 17.41 6.48
C ASN A 145 7.93 18.43 7.05
N ASP A 146 8.02 18.73 8.36
CA ASP A 146 7.18 19.70 9.07
C ASP A 146 5.69 19.45 8.85
N LEU A 147 5.30 18.18 8.84
CA LEU A 147 3.92 17.77 8.60
C LEU A 147 3.13 17.71 9.89
N HIS A 148 2.04 18.48 9.95
CA HIS A 148 1.11 18.54 11.07
C HIS A 148 -0.26 18.01 10.65
N PHE A 149 -0.85 17.15 11.47
CA PHE A 149 -2.21 16.66 11.20
C PHE A 149 -3.23 17.77 11.48
N GLU A 150 -3.97 18.16 10.46
CA GLU A 150 -5.10 19.09 10.55
C GLU A 150 -6.42 18.32 10.44
N LYS A 151 -7.21 18.37 11.51
CA LYS A 151 -8.44 17.59 11.65
C LYS A 151 -9.50 18.05 10.67
N GLU A 152 -9.65 19.36 10.45
CA GLU A 152 -10.70 19.90 9.56
C GLU A 152 -10.48 19.49 8.09
N ARG A 153 -9.22 19.30 7.72
CA ARG A 153 -8.82 18.86 6.37
C ARG A 153 -8.72 17.34 6.24
N SER A 154 -8.69 16.63 7.37
CA SER A 154 -8.38 15.20 7.42
C SER A 154 -7.07 14.90 6.67
N ALA A 155 -6.04 15.71 6.93
CA ALA A 155 -4.78 15.65 6.19
C ALA A 155 -3.59 16.09 7.05
N TYR A 156 -2.42 15.54 6.75
CA TYR A 156 -1.16 16.12 7.21
C TYR A 156 -0.74 17.24 6.25
N CYS A 157 -0.58 18.43 6.82
CA CYS A 157 -0.33 19.68 6.11
C CYS A 157 0.98 20.30 6.54
N ARG A 158 1.51 21.22 5.73
CA ARG A 158 2.61 22.12 6.08
C ARG A 158 2.43 23.46 5.41
N LEU A 159 3.28 24.42 5.73
CA LEU A 159 3.36 25.67 4.99
C LEU A 159 4.25 25.49 3.75
N ASN A 160 3.81 26.02 2.61
CA ASN A 160 4.65 26.14 1.43
C ASN A 160 5.57 27.38 1.56
N GLU A 161 6.34 27.68 0.51
CA GLU A 161 7.28 28.81 0.50
C GLU A 161 6.59 30.17 0.62
N ASP A 162 5.33 30.28 0.20
CA ASP A 162 4.51 31.49 0.26
C ASP A 162 3.77 31.63 1.61
N GLY A 163 3.90 30.65 2.50
CA GLY A 163 3.21 30.62 3.80
C GLY A 163 1.77 30.08 3.73
N ASP A 164 1.34 29.51 2.60
CA ASP A 164 0.04 28.86 2.47
C ASP A 164 0.06 27.43 3.01
N VAL A 165 -1.07 27.01 3.56
CA VAL A 165 -1.26 25.62 4.03
C VAL A 165 -1.47 24.69 2.84
N GLU A 166 -0.56 23.74 2.63
CA GLU A 166 -0.70 22.68 1.63
C GLU A 166 -0.98 21.30 2.24
N GLU A 167 -1.91 20.56 1.64
CA GLU A 167 -2.26 19.19 2.03
C GLU A 167 -1.29 18.18 1.40
N VAL A 168 -0.42 17.57 2.22
CA VAL A 168 0.61 16.64 1.74
C VAL A 168 0.16 15.19 1.83
N ILE A 169 -0.39 14.76 2.97
CA ILE A 169 -0.92 13.41 3.15
C ILE A 169 -2.41 13.50 3.42
N LYS A 170 -3.23 13.09 2.46
CA LYS A 170 -4.69 13.17 2.56
C LYS A 170 -5.23 11.85 3.07
N ILE A 171 -6.11 11.92 4.07
CA ILE A 171 -6.75 10.75 4.67
C ILE A 171 -8.25 10.85 4.42
N HIS A 172 -8.79 9.84 3.76
CA HIS A 172 -10.22 9.60 3.68
C HIS A 172 -10.52 8.34 4.48
N HIS A 173 -11.36 8.46 5.50
CA HIS A 173 -11.70 7.35 6.39
C HIS A 173 -13.20 7.34 6.62
N GLN A 174 -13.86 6.35 6.04
CA GLN A 174 -15.25 6.01 6.24
C GLN A 174 -15.34 4.52 6.61
N PRO A 175 -16.46 4.04 7.18
CA PRO A 175 -16.57 2.66 7.66
C PRO A 175 -16.15 1.58 6.66
N ASP A 176 -16.50 1.73 5.39
CA ASP A 176 -16.24 0.73 4.34
C ASP A 176 -15.13 1.12 3.36
N GLU A 177 -14.58 2.33 3.51
CA GLU A 177 -13.60 2.87 2.57
C GLU A 177 -12.55 3.72 3.28
N ILE A 178 -11.30 3.33 3.08
CA ILE A 178 -10.16 4.08 3.59
C ILE A 178 -9.19 4.31 2.45
N SER A 179 -8.76 5.55 2.26
CA SER A 179 -7.61 5.85 1.41
C SER A 179 -6.69 6.86 2.09
N VAL A 180 -5.39 6.62 1.93
CA VAL A 180 -4.33 7.54 2.33
C VAL A 180 -3.42 7.74 1.14
N THR A 181 -3.19 9.00 0.75
CA THR A 181 -2.33 9.36 -0.38
C THR A 181 -1.30 10.38 0.04
N ILE A 182 -0.12 10.35 -0.57
CA ILE A 182 0.95 11.34 -0.36
C ILE A 182 1.27 12.10 -1.65
N ALA A 183 1.52 13.40 -1.52
CA ALA A 183 2.05 14.21 -2.59
C ALA A 183 3.44 13.71 -3.01
N GLN A 184 3.63 13.51 -4.32
CA GLN A 184 4.85 12.93 -4.87
C GLN A 184 6.09 13.70 -4.38
N ALA A 185 6.12 15.03 -4.48
CA ALA A 185 7.31 15.82 -4.13
C ALA A 185 7.92 15.45 -2.76
N ILE A 186 7.07 15.22 -1.74
CA ILE A 186 7.48 14.85 -0.39
C ILE A 186 7.94 13.41 -0.29
N LEU A 187 7.20 12.48 -0.88
CA LEU A 187 7.60 11.07 -0.97
C LEU A 187 9.00 10.95 -1.59
N ASP A 188 9.16 11.63 -2.71
CA ASP A 188 10.29 11.54 -3.62
C ASP A 188 11.54 12.17 -2.94
N LYS A 189 11.36 13.25 -2.17
CA LYS A 189 12.39 13.82 -1.27
C LYS A 189 12.77 12.85 -0.17
N HIS A 190 11.79 12.25 0.50
CA HIS A 190 12.03 11.31 1.59
C HIS A 190 12.85 10.10 1.09
N LEU A 191 12.39 9.40 0.04
CA LEU A 191 13.07 8.25 -0.55
C LEU A 191 14.54 8.54 -0.92
N PHE A 192 14.82 9.74 -1.41
CA PHE A 192 16.17 10.17 -1.73
C PHE A 192 17.06 10.29 -0.48
N LEU A 193 16.57 10.99 0.55
CA LEU A 193 17.34 11.25 1.78
C LEU A 193 17.61 9.96 2.57
N THR A 194 16.64 9.06 2.63
CA THR A 194 16.72 7.80 3.38
C THR A 194 17.31 6.64 2.57
N LYS A 195 17.66 6.86 1.30
CA LYS A 195 18.14 5.81 0.37
C LYS A 195 17.23 4.58 0.35
N SER A 196 15.93 4.83 0.37
CA SER A 196 14.90 3.80 0.38
C SER A 196 14.04 3.83 -0.89
N VAL A 197 13.26 2.78 -1.06
CA VAL A 197 12.19 2.70 -2.06
C VAL A 197 10.85 2.64 -1.35
N LEU A 198 9.80 3.02 -2.07
CA LEU A 198 8.44 2.73 -1.65
C LEU A 198 8.07 1.34 -2.18
N LEU A 199 7.80 0.41 -1.28
CA LEU A 199 7.18 -0.86 -1.62
C LEU A 199 5.68 -0.74 -1.44
N ARG A 200 4.94 -0.84 -2.53
CA ARG A 200 3.48 -0.85 -2.54
C ARG A 200 2.99 -2.28 -2.69
N PHE A 201 2.50 -2.88 -1.62
CA PHE A 201 1.80 -4.16 -1.68
C PHE A 201 0.36 -3.97 -2.14
N PHE A 202 -0.16 -4.93 -2.88
CA PHE A 202 -1.55 -4.92 -3.31
C PHE A 202 -2.15 -6.33 -3.32
N ASP A 203 -3.43 -6.41 -2.97
CA ASP A 203 -4.28 -7.58 -3.13
C ASP A 203 -5.64 -7.12 -3.64
N ARG A 204 -6.12 -7.71 -4.73
CA ARG A 204 -7.45 -7.43 -5.26
C ARG A 204 -8.17 -8.73 -5.56
N ALA A 205 -9.35 -8.88 -4.96
CA ALA A 205 -10.25 -9.99 -5.15
C ALA A 205 -11.53 -9.53 -5.87
N LEU A 206 -11.88 -10.23 -6.93
CA LEU A 206 -13.14 -10.11 -7.66
C LEU A 206 -13.86 -11.45 -7.56
N CYS A 207 -15.14 -11.44 -7.19
CA CYS A 207 -15.98 -12.63 -7.13
C CYS A 207 -17.32 -12.32 -7.79
N CYS A 208 -17.88 -13.28 -8.53
CA CYS A 208 -19.30 -13.23 -8.88
C CYS A 208 -20.13 -13.45 -7.62
N ALA A 209 -21.15 -12.63 -7.38
CA ALA A 209 -22.05 -12.79 -6.24
C ALA A 209 -22.81 -14.15 -6.22
N GLN A 210 -22.84 -14.88 -7.35
CA GLN A 210 -23.54 -16.16 -7.52
C GLN A 210 -22.69 -17.40 -7.17
N ALA A 211 -21.38 -17.27 -6.98
CA ALA A 211 -20.50 -18.41 -6.67
C ALA A 211 -19.87 -18.21 -5.30
N GLY A 212 -20.23 -19.06 -4.34
CA GLY A 212 -19.52 -19.12 -3.06
C GLY A 212 -18.05 -19.49 -3.30
N LEU A 213 -17.12 -18.89 -2.55
CA LEU A 213 -15.68 -19.22 -2.63
C LEU A 213 -15.41 -20.72 -2.36
N SER A 214 -16.36 -21.43 -1.72
CA SER A 214 -16.32 -22.84 -1.37
C SER A 214 -16.57 -23.83 -2.52
N GLU A 215 -16.97 -23.37 -3.71
CA GLU A 215 -17.32 -24.26 -4.85
C GLU A 215 -16.17 -24.49 -5.85
N ASN A 216 -14.97 -23.99 -5.54
CA ASN A 216 -13.87 -23.94 -6.51
C ASN A 216 -12.96 -25.19 -6.43
N ARG A 217 -13.02 -26.09 -7.42
CA ARG A 217 -12.11 -27.25 -7.52
C ARG A 217 -10.81 -26.96 -8.29
N ARG A 218 -10.88 -26.08 -9.29
CA ARG A 218 -9.75 -25.75 -10.17
C ARG A 218 -9.33 -24.30 -10.00
N GLN A 219 -8.04 -24.09 -9.82
CA GLN A 219 -7.42 -22.77 -9.77
C GLN A 219 -6.28 -22.71 -10.78
N GLU A 220 -6.34 -21.75 -11.69
CA GLU A 220 -5.21 -21.42 -12.55
C GLU A 220 -4.43 -20.29 -11.92
N SER A 221 -3.10 -20.42 -11.85
CA SER A 221 -2.24 -19.35 -11.35
C SER A 221 -1.15 -18.99 -12.35
N LYS A 222 -0.95 -17.68 -12.55
CA LYS A 222 0.04 -17.13 -13.46
C LYS A 222 0.88 -16.08 -12.74
N LYS A 223 2.20 -16.19 -12.87
CA LYS A 223 3.12 -15.14 -12.45
C LYS A 223 3.07 -14.00 -13.49
N ARG A 224 2.95 -12.77 -13.01
CA ARG A 224 3.10 -11.56 -13.83
C ARG A 224 4.33 -10.80 -13.34
N ASN A 225 5.20 -10.47 -14.29
CA ASN A 225 6.43 -9.75 -14.03
C ASN A 225 6.55 -8.64 -15.07
N ASP A 226 6.18 -7.43 -14.68
CA ASP A 226 6.40 -6.23 -15.47
C ASP A 226 7.64 -5.54 -14.92
N ARG A 227 8.79 -5.84 -15.51
CA ARG A 227 10.08 -5.27 -15.11
C ARG A 227 10.17 -3.77 -15.39
N LYS A 228 9.45 -3.28 -16.41
CA LYS A 228 9.46 -1.86 -16.80
C LYS A 228 8.81 -1.02 -15.70
N ASN A 229 7.65 -1.46 -15.22
CA ASN A 229 6.91 -0.76 -14.16
C ASN A 229 7.22 -1.28 -12.75
N LYS A 230 8.15 -2.25 -12.64
CA LYS A 230 8.56 -2.93 -11.40
C LYS A 230 7.37 -3.51 -10.62
N ILE A 231 6.42 -4.11 -11.34
CA ILE A 231 5.25 -4.79 -10.78
C ILE A 231 5.48 -6.30 -10.84
N TYR A 232 5.37 -6.95 -9.68
CA TYR A 232 5.52 -8.39 -9.54
C TYR A 232 4.27 -8.93 -8.85
N ALA A 233 3.57 -9.87 -9.51
CA ALA A 233 2.30 -10.35 -9.01
C ALA A 233 2.07 -11.84 -9.32
N ARG A 234 1.17 -12.43 -8.55
CA ARG A 234 0.50 -13.69 -8.87
C ARG A 234 -0.96 -13.37 -9.14
N GLN A 235 -1.41 -13.79 -10.31
CA GLN A 235 -2.82 -13.82 -10.65
C GLN A 235 -3.32 -15.24 -10.45
N ALA A 236 -4.51 -15.38 -9.87
CA ALA A 236 -5.22 -16.63 -9.81
C ALA A 236 -6.66 -16.44 -10.29
N ILE A 237 -7.17 -17.39 -11.06
CA ILE A 237 -8.56 -17.47 -11.48
C ILE A 237 -9.13 -18.79 -10.99
N ALA A 238 -10.26 -18.72 -10.31
CA ALA A 238 -11.01 -19.89 -9.83
C ALA A 238 -12.13 -20.23 -10.82
N PHE A 239 -12.45 -21.52 -10.88
CA PHE A 239 -13.47 -22.07 -11.77
C PHE A 239 -14.45 -22.95 -10.99
N ASN A 240 -15.72 -22.94 -11.38
CA ASN A 240 -16.77 -23.81 -10.83
C ASN A 240 -16.71 -25.24 -11.43
N GLU A 241 -17.70 -26.08 -11.09
CA GLU A 241 -17.81 -27.46 -11.58
C GLU A 241 -17.98 -27.55 -13.10
N ASP A 242 -18.59 -26.55 -13.73
CA ASP A 242 -18.76 -26.46 -15.19
C ASP A 242 -17.52 -25.89 -15.91
N ASN A 243 -16.39 -25.72 -15.22
CA ASN A 243 -15.18 -25.04 -15.71
C ASN A 243 -15.40 -23.59 -16.17
N LEU A 244 -16.42 -22.91 -15.65
CA LEU A 244 -16.65 -21.49 -15.88
C LEU A 244 -15.88 -20.66 -14.84
N PRO A 245 -15.22 -19.56 -15.25
CA PRO A 245 -14.43 -18.75 -14.32
C PRO A 245 -15.36 -17.93 -13.41
N THR A 246 -15.13 -17.97 -12.10
CA THR A 246 -16.03 -17.41 -11.07
C THR A 246 -15.39 -16.31 -10.22
N ALA A 247 -14.07 -16.37 -10.03
CA ALA A 247 -13.37 -15.42 -9.18
C ALA A 247 -11.94 -15.19 -9.66
N GLY A 248 -11.41 -14.02 -9.34
CA GLY A 248 -10.10 -13.57 -9.76
C GLY A 248 -9.39 -12.91 -8.59
N LYS A 249 -8.18 -13.36 -8.29
CA LYS A 249 -7.32 -12.77 -7.27
C LYS A 249 -6.03 -12.28 -7.90
N LEU A 250 -5.67 -11.04 -7.64
CA LEU A 250 -4.42 -10.43 -8.08
C LEU A 250 -3.67 -9.91 -6.86
N ARG A 251 -2.57 -10.56 -6.50
CA ARG A 251 -1.76 -10.22 -5.33
C ARG A 251 -0.32 -10.00 -5.73
N GLY A 252 0.32 -8.95 -5.23
CA GLY A 252 1.68 -8.63 -5.60
C GLY A 252 2.24 -7.41 -4.88
N PHE A 253 3.32 -6.88 -5.45
CA PHE A 253 3.89 -5.61 -5.02
C PHE A 253 4.46 -4.83 -6.21
N GLN A 254 4.59 -3.52 -6.01
CA GLN A 254 5.21 -2.58 -6.94
C GLN A 254 6.34 -1.84 -6.23
N ILE A 255 7.48 -1.66 -6.91
CA ILE A 255 8.60 -0.87 -6.39
C ILE A 255 8.59 0.52 -7.03
N ILE A 256 8.38 1.55 -6.22
CA ILE A 256 8.41 2.96 -6.65
C ILE A 256 9.69 3.60 -6.11
N ASN A 257 10.42 4.29 -6.98
CA ASN A 257 11.71 4.92 -6.67
C ASN A 257 11.55 6.43 -6.74
N ASN A 258 12.49 7.15 -6.13
CA ASN A 258 12.66 8.56 -6.40
C ASN A 258 12.78 8.81 -7.91
N ARG A 259 11.97 9.72 -8.46
CA ARG A 259 11.94 10.02 -9.90
C ARG A 259 13.02 10.97 -10.38
N LEU A 260 13.51 11.85 -9.51
CA LEU A 260 14.56 12.81 -9.87
C LEU A 260 15.94 12.16 -9.78
N SER A 261 16.83 12.53 -10.69
CA SER A 261 18.23 12.12 -10.62
C SER A 261 18.90 12.67 -9.35
N ARG A 262 20.03 12.06 -8.97
CA ARG A 262 20.82 12.53 -7.83
C ARG A 262 21.27 13.99 -8.01
N SER A 263 21.65 14.39 -9.22
CA SER A 263 22.09 15.77 -9.50
C SER A 263 20.93 16.75 -9.30
N GLU A 264 19.76 16.47 -9.86
CA GLU A 264 18.57 17.31 -9.69
C GLU A 264 18.17 17.43 -8.22
N ARG A 265 18.20 16.32 -7.46
CA ARG A 265 17.92 16.32 -6.02
C ARG A 265 18.89 17.19 -5.23
N LEU A 266 20.18 17.08 -5.53
CA LEU A 266 21.19 17.88 -4.86
C LEU A 266 21.02 19.37 -5.16
N LYS A 267 20.66 19.74 -6.39
CA LYS A 267 20.36 21.12 -6.76
C LYS A 267 19.15 21.69 -6.00
N ILE A 268 18.09 20.90 -5.84
CA ILE A 268 16.91 21.31 -5.05
C ILE A 268 17.32 21.50 -3.58
N LEU A 269 18.06 20.55 -3.00
CA LEU A 269 18.49 20.62 -1.59
C LEU A 269 19.49 21.76 -1.33
N SER A 270 20.30 22.12 -2.32
CA SER A 270 21.24 23.24 -2.21
C SER A 270 20.60 24.60 -2.52
N GLY A 271 19.29 24.66 -2.80
CA GLY A 271 18.57 25.87 -3.22
C GLY A 271 18.94 26.38 -4.62
N ALA A 272 19.68 25.60 -5.41
CA ALA A 272 20.20 25.99 -6.73
C ALA A 272 19.22 25.72 -7.89
N SER A 273 18.09 25.06 -7.63
CA SER A 273 17.02 24.86 -8.63
C SER A 273 15.67 24.83 -7.92
N ARG A 274 14.80 25.77 -8.30
CA ARG A 274 13.41 25.79 -7.84
C ARG A 274 12.63 24.74 -8.66
N PRO A 275 11.85 23.84 -8.03
CA PRO A 275 10.91 23.05 -8.80
C PRO A 275 9.87 24.00 -9.40
N ASN A 276 9.73 24.00 -10.73
CA ASN A 276 8.60 24.65 -11.37
C ASN A 276 7.33 23.96 -10.85
N GLY A 277 6.41 24.75 -10.28
CA GLY A 277 5.10 24.30 -9.79
C GLY A 277 4.25 23.67 -10.88
#